data_AF-A0A6A5U9K3-F1
#
_entry.id   AF-A0A6A5U9K3-F1
#
_cell.length_a   1.000
_cell.length_b   1.000
_cell.length_c   1.000
_cell.angle_alpha   90.00
_cell.angle_beta   90.00
_cell.angle_gamma   90.00
#
_symmetry.space_group_name_H-M   'P 1'
#
loop_
_entity.id
_entity.type
_entity.pdbx_description
1 polymer ?
#
loop_
_entity_poly.entity_id
_entity_poly.type
_entity_poly.pdbx_seq_one_letter_code
_entity_poly.pdbx_strand_id
1 'polypeptide(L)'
;MFTTGETANGCGHAVRSIYKGVRTCSTDYLAAAIDSGKLNILSGQYVDKILVNSADIDGIRASAVSVRNANGEEKLYEARKEVILTAGAYGSSANLSRSGIGPVAGLKAVGVEPVWELPGVGKNLVDHLFMLSFYKVSQADLTNDHLIWHTGGKEKTMQQYKLSQTCFFSQFPFGAFAFERPDDRL
;
A
#
# COMPACT_ATOMS: atom_id res chain seq x y z
N MET A 1 -11.05 -13.57 14.45
CA MET A 1 -11.14 -12.42 15.37
C MET A 1 -12.60 -12.24 15.70
N PHE A 2 -12.98 -12.37 16.96
CA PHE A 2 -14.35 -12.18 17.42
C PHE A 2 -14.37 -10.92 18.27
N THR A 3 -15.33 -10.03 18.01
CA THR A 3 -15.58 -8.84 18.83
C THR A 3 -16.99 -8.99 19.38
N THR A 4 -17.21 -8.67 20.66
CA THR A 4 -18.48 -8.96 21.35
C THR A 4 -19.42 -7.76 21.49
N GLY A 5 -19.28 -6.67 20.73
CA GLY A 5 -20.21 -5.54 20.90
C GLY A 5 -19.87 -4.27 20.13
N GLU A 6 -20.39 -3.14 20.64
CA GLU A 6 -20.25 -1.78 20.09
C GLU A 6 -18.80 -1.24 20.14
N THR A 7 -17.95 -1.80 21.01
CA THR A 7 -16.52 -1.46 21.14
C THR A 7 -15.64 -2.66 20.83
N ALA A 8 -14.55 -2.44 20.09
CA ALA A 8 -13.60 -3.46 19.69
C ALA A 8 -12.74 -3.91 20.87
N ASN A 9 -13.27 -4.83 21.67
CA ASN A 9 -12.53 -5.60 22.66
C ASN A 9 -12.48 -7.05 22.22
N GLY A 10 -11.28 -7.63 22.18
CA GLY A 10 -11.12 -9.03 21.82
C GLY A 10 -9.69 -9.43 21.51
N CYS A 11 -9.42 -10.72 21.60
CA CYS A 11 -8.14 -11.32 21.23
C CYS A 11 -8.38 -12.54 20.34
N GLY A 12 -7.51 -12.72 19.35
CA GLY A 12 -7.52 -13.94 18.56
C GLY A 12 -6.45 -13.98 17.49
N HIS A 13 -6.36 -15.12 16.81
CA HIS A 13 -5.42 -15.28 15.71
C HIS A 13 -5.70 -14.29 14.57
N ALA A 14 -4.63 -13.67 14.08
CA ALA A 14 -4.68 -12.82 12.90
C ALA A 14 -4.97 -13.68 11.67
N VAL A 15 -6.01 -13.32 10.91
CA VAL A 15 -6.18 -13.85 9.54
C VAL A 15 -5.12 -13.24 8.63
N ARG A 16 -4.74 -13.97 7.59
CA ARG A 16 -3.58 -13.63 6.76
C ARG A 16 -3.96 -13.74 5.29
N SER A 17 -3.41 -12.86 4.46
CA SER A 17 -3.45 -12.98 3.00
C SER A 17 -2.42 -14.00 2.53
N ILE A 18 -2.57 -15.26 2.98
CA ILE A 18 -1.69 -16.37 2.66
C ILE A 18 -2.54 -17.58 2.33
N TYR A 19 -2.26 -18.22 1.19
CA TYR A 19 -2.89 -19.46 0.77
C TYR A 19 -1.82 -20.48 0.37
N LYS A 20 -1.91 -21.70 0.93
CA LYS A 20 -0.92 -22.78 0.73
C LYS A 20 0.54 -22.31 0.93
N GLY A 21 0.75 -21.49 1.95
CA GLY A 21 2.07 -20.97 2.30
C GLY A 21 2.61 -19.88 1.38
N VAL A 22 1.83 -19.41 0.40
CA VAL A 22 2.19 -18.32 -0.51
C VAL A 22 1.36 -17.09 -0.19
N ARG A 23 2.00 -15.92 -0.14
CA ARG A 23 1.31 -14.64 0.02
C ARG A 23 0.40 -14.39 -1.18
N THR A 24 -0.85 -14.02 -0.91
CA THR A 24 -1.76 -13.47 -1.91
C THR A 24 -1.55 -11.95 -1.99
N CYS A 25 -1.30 -11.45 -3.21
CA CYS A 25 -1.02 -10.07 -3.54
C CYS A 25 -2.04 -9.54 -4.56
N SER A 26 -2.02 -8.22 -4.80
CA SER A 26 -2.88 -7.59 -5.81
C SER A 26 -2.68 -8.17 -7.23
N THR A 27 -1.49 -8.65 -7.55
CA THR A 27 -1.17 -9.27 -8.84
C THR A 27 -1.97 -10.54 -9.10
N ASP A 28 -2.39 -11.27 -8.06
CA ASP A 28 -3.21 -12.49 -8.23
C ASP A 28 -4.58 -12.17 -8.82
N TYR A 29 -5.10 -10.96 -8.59
CA TYR A 29 -6.35 -10.47 -9.18
C TYR A 29 -6.19 -10.05 -10.65
N LEU A 30 -4.96 -9.86 -11.12
CA LEU A 30 -4.67 -9.38 -12.48
C LEU A 30 -4.31 -10.52 -13.44
N ALA A 31 -4.12 -11.76 -12.97
CA ALA A 31 -3.66 -12.88 -13.79
C ALA A 31 -4.49 -13.06 -15.08
N ALA A 32 -5.82 -13.15 -14.95
CA ALA A 32 -6.70 -13.30 -16.11
C ALA A 32 -6.64 -12.10 -17.09
N ALA A 33 -6.45 -10.89 -16.57
CA ALA A 33 -6.32 -9.69 -17.39
C ALA A 33 -4.97 -9.65 -18.14
N ILE A 34 -3.89 -10.10 -17.48
CA ILE A 34 -2.57 -10.27 -18.10
C ILE A 34 -2.65 -11.30 -19.23
N ASP A 35 -3.22 -12.48 -18.96
CA ASP A 35 -3.33 -13.56 -19.94
C ASP A 35 -4.19 -13.18 -21.16
N SER A 36 -5.15 -12.28 -20.98
CA SER A 36 -6.00 -11.79 -22.08
C SER A 36 -5.27 -10.89 -23.10
N GLY A 37 -4.07 -10.40 -22.77
CA GLY A 37 -3.32 -9.44 -23.59
C GLY A 37 -3.92 -8.04 -23.67
N LYS A 38 -5.02 -7.77 -22.94
CA LYS A 38 -5.69 -6.45 -22.92
C LYS A 38 -5.12 -5.50 -21.86
N LEU A 39 -4.26 -6.00 -20.98
CA LEU A 39 -3.63 -5.23 -19.91
C LEU A 39 -2.14 -5.02 -20.22
N ASN A 40 -1.73 -3.75 -20.31
CA ASN A 40 -0.32 -3.38 -20.37
C ASN A 40 0.14 -2.95 -18.98
N ILE A 41 1.17 -3.62 -18.45
CA ILE A 41 1.80 -3.26 -17.16
C ILE A 41 3.17 -2.67 -17.44
N LEU A 42 3.37 -1.42 -17.01
CA LEU A 42 4.65 -0.73 -17.09
C LEU A 42 5.23 -0.61 -15.68
N SER A 43 6.32 -1.33 -15.42
CA SER A 43 7.04 -1.30 -14.16
C SER A 43 8.31 -0.43 -14.25
N GLY A 44 8.90 -0.08 -13.10
CA GLY A 44 10.12 0.74 -13.06
C GLY A 44 9.92 2.20 -13.45
N GLN A 45 8.68 2.67 -13.45
CA GLN A 45 8.28 4.03 -13.80
C GLN A 45 7.34 4.59 -12.73
N TYR A 46 7.29 5.91 -12.60
CA TYR A 46 6.38 6.62 -11.71
C TYR A 46 5.62 7.70 -12.46
N VAL A 47 4.34 7.89 -12.11
CA VAL A 47 3.53 8.98 -12.64
C VAL A 47 3.96 10.28 -11.93
N ASP A 48 4.39 11.27 -12.70
CA ASP A 48 4.72 12.59 -12.17
C ASP A 48 3.46 13.41 -11.93
N LYS A 49 2.70 13.69 -13.00
CA LYS A 49 1.46 14.48 -12.94
C LYS A 49 0.42 13.99 -13.94
N ILE A 50 -0.82 14.40 -13.70
CA ILE A 50 -1.97 14.20 -14.56
C ILE A 50 -2.13 15.48 -15.39
N LEU A 51 -2.30 15.32 -16.70
CA LEU A 51 -2.66 16.42 -17.57
C LEU A 51 -4.19 16.48 -17.64
N VAL A 52 -4.71 17.68 -17.43
CA VAL A 52 -6.15 17.95 -17.45
C VAL A 52 -6.45 19.04 -18.46
N ASN A 53 -7.57 18.89 -19.14
CA ASN A 53 -8.11 19.87 -20.07
C ASN A 53 -9.41 20.45 -19.49
N SER A 54 -9.77 21.66 -19.90
CA SER A 54 -11.11 22.19 -19.61
C SER A 54 -12.16 21.27 -20.22
N ALA A 55 -13.19 20.94 -19.45
CA ALA A 55 -14.38 20.24 -19.93
C ALA A 55 -15.48 21.25 -20.29
N ASP A 56 -16.43 20.84 -21.13
CA ASP A 56 -17.52 21.69 -21.64
C ASP A 56 -18.52 22.13 -20.55
N ILE A 57 -18.49 21.50 -19.36
CA ILE A 57 -19.36 21.80 -18.22
C ILE A 57 -18.47 21.97 -16.97
N ASP A 58 -18.21 23.22 -16.58
CA ASP A 58 -17.59 23.69 -15.31
C ASP A 58 -16.68 22.70 -14.59
N GLY A 59 -15.75 22.10 -15.32
CA GLY A 59 -15.00 20.96 -14.82
C GLY A 59 -13.71 20.73 -15.60
N ILE A 60 -12.94 19.79 -15.08
CA ILE A 60 -11.68 19.36 -15.68
C ILE A 60 -11.78 17.90 -16.12
N ARG A 61 -11.19 17.57 -17.26
CA ARG A 61 -11.06 16.20 -17.75
C ARG A 61 -9.61 15.78 -17.75
N ALA A 62 -9.28 14.72 -17.02
CA ALA A 62 -7.97 14.06 -17.15
C ALA A 62 -7.84 13.44 -18.54
N SER A 63 -6.82 13.86 -19.29
CA SER A 63 -6.59 13.48 -20.69
C SER A 63 -5.34 12.62 -20.86
N ALA A 64 -4.34 12.79 -19.99
CA ALA A 64 -3.10 12.04 -20.05
C ALA A 64 -2.40 12.00 -18.69
N VAL A 65 -1.38 11.16 -18.59
CA VAL A 65 -0.43 11.14 -17.47
C VAL A 65 0.99 11.33 -18.00
N SER A 66 1.76 12.18 -17.33
CA SER A 66 3.21 12.26 -17.52
C SER A 66 3.87 11.24 -16.61
N VAL A 67 4.71 10.39 -17.20
CA VAL A 67 5.38 9.26 -16.54
C VAL A 67 6.88 9.42 -16.70
N ARG A 68 7.61 9.15 -15.63
CA ARG A 68 9.07 9.23 -15.59
C ARG A 68 9.67 7.88 -15.24
N ASN A 69 10.80 7.56 -15.87
CA ASN A 69 11.61 6.39 -15.53
C ASN A 69 12.74 6.75 -14.56
N ALA A 70 13.53 5.75 -14.15
CA ALA A 70 14.65 5.93 -13.22
C ALA A 70 15.75 6.86 -13.75
N ASN A 71 15.85 7.04 -15.08
CA ASN A 71 16.82 7.93 -15.72
C ASN A 71 16.29 9.37 -15.85
N GLY A 72 15.06 9.63 -15.43
CA GLY A 72 14.41 10.94 -15.54
C GLY A 72 13.80 11.22 -16.91
N GLU A 73 13.78 10.25 -17.82
CA GLU A 73 13.12 10.41 -19.12
C GLU A 73 11.61 10.49 -18.91
N GLU A 74 10.99 11.48 -19.55
CA GLU A 74 9.57 11.76 -19.45
C GLU A 74 8.83 11.23 -20.68
N LYS A 75 7.69 10.58 -20.45
CA LYS A 75 6.81 10.06 -21.49
C LYS A 75 5.34 10.35 -21.15
N LEU A 76 4.58 10.72 -22.16
CA LEU A 76 3.15 10.97 -22.05
C LEU A 76 2.34 9.72 -22.43
N TYR A 77 1.33 9.40 -21.62
CA TYR A 77 0.35 8.36 -21.92
C TYR A 77 -1.06 8.95 -21.90
N GLU A 78 -1.73 8.93 -23.06
CA GLU A 78 -3.08 9.47 -23.21
C GLU A 78 -4.16 8.46 -22.79
N ALA A 79 -5.20 8.96 -22.14
CA ALA A 79 -6.36 8.19 -21.71
C ALA A 79 -7.60 8.58 -22.52
N ARG A 80 -8.17 7.63 -23.27
CA ARG A 80 -9.40 7.88 -24.05
C ARG A 80 -10.64 8.10 -23.18
N LYS A 81 -10.69 7.46 -22.02
CA LYS A 81 -11.85 7.47 -21.11
C LYS A 81 -11.51 8.13 -19.80
N GLU A 82 -10.74 7.44 -18.97
CA GLU A 82 -10.50 7.80 -17.57
C GLU A 82 -9.05 7.55 -17.17
N VAL A 83 -8.61 8.31 -16.16
CA VAL A 83 -7.38 8.07 -15.40
C VAL A 83 -7.79 7.69 -13.98
N ILE A 84 -7.45 6.47 -13.56
CA ILE A 84 -7.73 5.99 -12.20
C ILE A 84 -6.44 6.09 -11.38
N LEU A 85 -6.42 7.02 -10.42
CA LEU A 85 -5.26 7.25 -9.58
C LEU A 85 -5.25 6.30 -8.37
N THR A 86 -4.25 5.43 -8.30
CA THR A 86 -4.10 4.39 -7.26
C THR A 86 -2.73 4.41 -6.60
N ALA A 87 -2.09 5.57 -6.51
CA ALA A 87 -0.73 5.75 -5.98
C ALA A 87 -0.65 5.75 -4.44
N GLY A 88 -1.65 5.18 -3.75
CA GLY A 88 -1.75 5.17 -2.29
C GLY A 88 -2.03 6.54 -1.67
N ALA A 89 -2.12 6.60 -0.34
CA ALA A 89 -2.46 7.84 0.40
C ALA A 89 -1.46 8.98 0.16
N TYR A 90 -0.16 8.66 0.13
CA TYR A 90 0.92 9.62 -0.10
C TYR A 90 1.09 9.99 -1.58
N GLY A 91 1.18 8.99 -2.46
CA GLY A 91 1.45 9.23 -3.87
C GLY A 91 0.28 9.93 -4.56
N SER A 92 -0.96 9.54 -4.28
CA SER A 92 -2.13 10.11 -4.98
C SER A 92 -2.29 11.60 -4.68
N SER A 93 -2.12 12.00 -3.41
CA SER A 93 -2.20 13.42 -3.03
C SER A 93 -1.06 14.24 -3.64
N ALA A 94 0.16 13.69 -3.71
CA ALA A 94 1.30 14.33 -4.35
C ALA A 94 1.10 14.48 -5.87
N ASN A 95 0.58 13.45 -6.54
CA ASN A 95 0.28 13.48 -7.97
C ASN A 95 -0.79 14.54 -8.30
N LEU A 96 -1.88 14.61 -7.54
CA LEU A 96 -2.89 15.66 -7.69
C LEU A 96 -2.27 17.06 -7.51
N SER A 97 -1.47 17.23 -6.45
CA SER A 97 -0.83 18.51 -6.16
C SER A 97 0.09 18.95 -7.30
N ARG A 98 0.96 18.07 -7.83
CA ARG A 98 1.82 18.37 -9.00
C ARG A 98 1.04 18.60 -10.31
N SER A 99 -0.23 18.18 -10.34
CA SER A 99 -1.15 18.44 -11.46
C SER A 99 -1.90 19.77 -11.32
N GLY A 100 -1.62 20.56 -10.27
CA GLY A 100 -2.33 21.79 -9.97
C GLY A 100 -3.71 21.55 -9.34
N ILE A 101 -4.00 20.35 -8.83
CA ILE A 101 -5.27 20.01 -8.18
C ILE A 101 -5.05 19.95 -6.67
N GLY A 102 -5.56 20.93 -5.92
CA GLY A 102 -5.32 21.02 -4.49
C GLY A 102 -5.61 22.39 -3.89
N PRO A 103 -5.18 22.65 -2.64
CA PRO A 103 -5.35 23.96 -2.00
C PRO A 103 -4.52 25.04 -2.70
N VAL A 104 -5.17 26.08 -3.24
CA VAL A 104 -4.54 27.12 -4.07
C VAL A 104 -3.31 27.76 -3.39
N ALA A 105 -3.43 28.13 -2.12
CA ALA A 105 -2.33 28.75 -1.38
C ALA A 105 -1.13 27.81 -1.23
N GLY A 106 -1.39 26.52 -0.97
CA GLY A 106 -0.34 25.51 -0.83
C GLY A 106 0.38 25.24 -2.16
N LEU A 107 -0.37 25.15 -3.26
CA LEU A 107 0.19 24.97 -4.61
C LEU A 107 1.08 26.16 -5.02
N LYS A 108 0.58 27.39 -4.86
CA LYS A 108 1.34 28.61 -5.17
C LYS A 108 2.62 28.74 -4.34
N ALA A 109 2.58 28.37 -3.06
CA ALA A 109 3.73 28.42 -2.17
C ALA A 109 4.91 27.54 -2.63
N VAL A 110 4.64 26.48 -3.41
CA VAL A 110 5.67 25.59 -3.97
C VAL A 110 5.87 25.76 -5.48
N GLY A 111 5.33 26.84 -6.06
CA GLY A 111 5.51 27.18 -7.47
C GLY A 111 4.71 26.31 -8.46
N VAL A 112 3.63 25.65 -7.99
CA VAL A 112 2.70 24.91 -8.86
C VAL A 112 1.51 25.79 -9.22
N GLU A 113 1.25 25.94 -10.52
CA GLU A 113 0.09 26.68 -11.01
C GLU A 113 -1.21 25.94 -10.66
N PRO A 114 -2.16 26.56 -9.94
CA PRO A 114 -3.44 25.94 -9.61
C PRO A 114 -4.33 25.81 -10.84
N VAL A 115 -4.82 24.60 -11.06
CA VAL A 115 -5.75 24.25 -12.15
C VAL A 115 -7.16 24.00 -11.61
N TRP A 116 -7.26 23.38 -10.44
CA TRP A 116 -8.54 23.11 -9.79
C TRP A 116 -8.41 23.17 -8.27
N GLU A 117 -9.24 23.99 -7.63
CA GLU A 117 -9.23 24.11 -6.18
C GLU A 117 -9.91 22.90 -5.54
N LEU A 118 -9.12 22.12 -4.79
CA LEU A 118 -9.61 20.98 -4.02
C LEU A 118 -8.92 20.97 -2.65
N PRO A 119 -9.44 21.70 -1.65
CA PRO A 119 -8.72 21.96 -0.39
C PRO A 119 -8.48 20.70 0.46
N GLY A 120 -9.20 19.61 0.21
CA GLY A 120 -9.03 18.34 0.90
C GLY A 120 -7.80 17.54 0.44
N VAL A 121 -7.18 17.88 -0.70
CA VAL A 121 -5.99 17.15 -1.19
C VAL A 121 -4.85 17.26 -0.19
N GLY A 122 -4.33 16.10 0.23
CA GLY A 122 -3.25 16.01 1.22
C GLY A 122 -3.68 16.29 2.67
N LYS A 123 -4.98 16.43 2.93
CA LYS A 123 -5.54 16.58 4.29
C LYS A 123 -6.10 15.26 4.79
N ASN A 124 -6.45 15.24 6.08
CA ASN A 124 -7.06 14.08 6.76
C ASN A 124 -6.22 12.78 6.63
N LEU A 125 -4.89 12.91 6.66
CA LEU A 125 -4.02 11.75 6.79
C LEU A 125 -4.18 11.19 8.20
N VAL A 126 -4.66 9.95 8.27
CA VAL A 126 -4.79 9.17 9.50
C VAL A 126 -4.03 7.89 9.31
N ASP A 127 -3.23 7.53 10.31
CA ASP A 127 -2.49 6.28 10.37
C ASP A 127 -2.52 5.75 11.80
N HIS A 128 -2.24 4.46 11.98
CA HIS A 128 -2.14 3.86 13.30
C HIS A 128 -0.72 4.06 13.84
N LEU A 129 -0.61 4.80 14.94
CA LEU A 129 0.64 4.87 15.69
C LEU A 129 1.00 3.47 16.20
N PHE A 130 2.25 3.08 16.02
CA PHE A 130 2.73 1.75 16.37
C PHE A 130 3.99 1.82 17.23
N MET A 131 4.03 1.01 18.29
CA MET A 131 5.16 0.87 19.20
C MET A 131 5.50 -0.61 19.37
N LEU A 132 6.79 -0.94 19.29
CA LEU A 132 7.30 -2.29 19.55
C LEU A 132 7.85 -2.38 20.97
N SER A 133 7.42 -3.41 21.70
CA SER A 133 7.99 -3.79 22.99
C SER A 133 8.47 -5.24 22.92
N PHE A 134 9.76 -5.45 23.14
CA PHE A 134 10.38 -6.78 23.06
C PHE A 134 10.61 -7.35 24.46
N TYR A 135 10.30 -8.62 24.63
CA TYR A 135 10.47 -9.33 25.90
C TYR A 135 11.31 -10.58 25.70
N LYS A 136 12.21 -10.86 26.65
CA LYS A 136 12.94 -12.14 26.69
C LYS A 136 11.99 -13.24 27.14
N VAL A 137 11.98 -14.35 26.41
CA VAL A 137 11.26 -15.56 26.83
C VAL A 137 12.09 -16.38 27.82
N SER A 138 11.41 -17.03 28.77
CA SER A 138 12.03 -17.85 29.81
C SER A 138 12.40 -19.26 29.34
N GLN A 139 11.82 -19.72 28.22
CA GLN A 139 12.05 -21.05 27.65
C GLN A 139 12.81 -20.92 26.33
N ALA A 140 13.82 -21.77 26.14
CA ALA A 140 14.51 -21.90 24.86
C ALA A 140 13.51 -22.33 23.77
N ASP A 141 13.70 -21.80 22.56
CA ASP A 141 12.93 -22.14 21.36
C ASP A 141 11.40 -21.93 21.46
N LEU A 142 10.92 -21.17 22.45
CA LEU A 142 9.50 -20.77 22.55
C LEU A 142 9.10 -19.84 21.40
N THR A 143 10.05 -19.05 20.91
CA THR A 143 9.88 -18.18 19.75
C THR A 143 10.55 -18.80 18.52
N ASN A 144 10.18 -18.28 17.35
CA ASN A 144 10.76 -18.70 16.09
C ASN A 144 12.11 -18.01 15.78
N ASP A 145 12.75 -17.36 16.76
CA ASP A 145 14.00 -16.64 16.53
C ASP A 145 15.12 -17.58 16.04
N HIS A 146 15.19 -18.79 16.59
CA HIS A 146 16.17 -19.80 16.19
C HIS A 146 16.04 -20.24 14.72
N LEU A 147 14.86 -20.12 14.12
CA LEU A 147 14.62 -20.46 12.71
C LEU A 147 15.24 -19.45 11.74
N ILE A 148 15.64 -18.27 12.22
CA ILE A 148 16.14 -17.18 11.37
C ILE A 148 17.49 -16.66 11.84
N TRP A 149 17.64 -16.41 13.14
CA TRP A 149 18.74 -15.63 13.70
C TRP A 149 19.87 -16.49 14.29
N HIS A 150 19.65 -17.78 14.50
CA HIS A 150 20.72 -18.70 14.91
C HIS A 150 21.52 -19.20 13.71
N THR A 151 22.76 -19.65 13.95
CA THR A 151 23.68 -20.14 12.91
C THR A 151 23.03 -21.21 12.04
N GLY A 152 22.90 -20.93 10.74
CA GLY A 152 22.30 -21.85 9.75
C GLY A 152 20.78 -21.97 9.81
N GLY A 153 20.10 -21.22 10.69
CA GLY A 153 18.64 -21.27 10.86
C GLY A 153 17.92 -20.81 9.59
N LYS A 154 18.25 -19.61 9.10
CA LYS A 154 17.64 -19.03 7.90
C LYS A 154 17.76 -19.94 6.68
N GLU A 155 18.95 -20.50 6.45
CA GLU A 155 19.23 -21.38 5.31
C GLU A 155 18.39 -22.66 5.39
N LYS A 156 18.34 -23.32 6.55
CA LYS A 156 17.52 -24.53 6.77
C LYS A 156 16.03 -24.26 6.60
N THR A 157 15.54 -23.18 7.21
CA THR A 157 14.13 -22.76 7.09
C THR A 157 13.75 -22.43 5.65
N MET A 158 14.66 -21.81 4.90
CA MET A 158 14.46 -21.51 3.47
C MET A 158 14.44 -22.79 2.62
N GLN A 159 15.31 -23.77 2.92
CA GLN A 159 15.27 -25.08 2.26
C GLN A 159 13.94 -25.79 2.52
N GLN A 160 13.47 -25.81 3.78
CA GLN A 160 12.16 -26.37 4.13
C GLN A 160 11.03 -25.66 3.38
N TYR A 161 11.06 -24.33 3.31
CA TYR A 161 10.04 -23.56 2.57
C TYR A 161 9.97 -23.97 1.09
N LYS A 162 11.13 -24.14 0.44
CA LYS A 162 11.21 -24.57 -0.97
C LYS A 162 10.68 -25.98 -1.19
N LEU A 163 10.81 -26.87 -0.20
CA LEU A 163 10.36 -28.25 -0.29
C LEU A 163 8.86 -28.40 -0.06
N SER A 164 8.30 -27.70 0.93
CA SER A 164 6.93 -27.99 1.39
C SER A 164 6.02 -26.77 1.53
N GLN A 165 6.56 -25.55 1.51
CA GLN A 165 5.81 -24.31 1.79
C GLN A 165 5.07 -24.33 3.15
N THR A 166 5.60 -25.03 4.16
CA THR A 166 4.95 -25.22 5.49
C THR A 166 5.84 -24.84 6.68
N CYS A 167 6.60 -23.74 6.61
CA CYS A 167 7.52 -23.30 7.68
C CYS A 167 7.35 -21.81 8.05
N PHE A 168 8.30 -21.23 8.79
CA PHE A 168 8.30 -19.81 9.16
C PHE A 168 8.06 -18.85 7.99
N PHE A 169 8.64 -19.09 6.81
CA PHE A 169 8.45 -18.22 5.63
C PHE A 169 7.07 -18.36 4.97
N SER A 170 6.31 -19.39 5.33
CA SER A 170 4.95 -19.62 4.83
C SER A 170 3.87 -18.87 5.62
N GLN A 171 4.26 -18.05 6.60
CA GLN A 171 3.35 -17.37 7.51
C GLN A 171 3.74 -15.92 7.78
N PHE A 172 2.81 -15.16 8.36
CA PHE A 172 3.05 -13.83 8.89
C PHE A 172 3.46 -13.97 10.37
N PRO A 173 4.56 -13.32 10.83
CA PRO A 173 5.19 -13.62 12.12
C PRO A 173 4.42 -13.08 13.35
N PHE A 174 3.17 -12.64 13.18
CA PHE A 174 2.30 -12.23 14.28
C PHE A 174 1.28 -13.34 14.57
N GLY A 175 1.29 -13.82 15.82
CA GLY A 175 0.47 -14.94 16.27
C GLY A 175 -0.97 -14.55 16.60
N ALA A 176 -1.15 -13.55 17.45
CA ALA A 176 -2.45 -13.05 17.89
C ALA A 176 -2.47 -11.52 17.82
N PHE A 177 -3.64 -10.98 17.55
CA PHE A 177 -3.95 -9.57 17.76
C PHE A 177 -4.95 -9.43 18.89
N ALA A 178 -4.73 -8.43 19.73
CA ALA A 178 -5.67 -7.99 20.74
C ALA A 178 -6.06 -6.55 20.44
N PHE A 179 -7.34 -6.26 20.57
CA PHE A 179 -7.88 -4.91 20.58
C PHE A 179 -8.32 -4.62 22.00
N GLU A 180 -7.77 -3.55 22.53
CA GLU A 180 -8.18 -2.97 23.80
C GLU A 180 -8.49 -1.51 23.49
N ARG A 181 -9.70 -1.06 23.83
CA ARG A 181 -10.02 0.36 23.83
C ARG A 181 -9.46 0.94 25.12
N PRO A 182 -8.38 1.76 25.09
CA PRO A 182 -7.74 2.22 26.32
C PRO A 182 -8.60 3.27 27.06
N ASP A 183 -9.63 3.81 26.41
CA ASP A 183 -10.42 4.93 26.90
C ASP A 183 -11.76 5.06 26.14
N ASP A 184 -12.83 5.44 26.83
CA ASP A 184 -14.15 5.69 26.25
C ASP A 184 -14.15 6.91 25.30
N ARG A 185 -13.15 7.80 25.41
CA ARG A 185 -13.02 9.03 24.61
C ARG A 185 -12.57 8.84 23.15
N LEU A 186 -12.11 7.65 22.74
CA LEU A 186 -11.61 7.32 21.39
C LEU A 186 -12.44 6.19 20.75
#